data_AF-A0A7C5Y4I7-F1
#
_entry.id   AF-A0A7C5Y4I7-F1
#
_cell.length_a   1.000
_cell.length_b   1.000
_cell.length_c   1.000
_cell.angle_alpha   90.00
_cell.angle_beta   90.00
_cell.angle_gamma   90.00
#
_symmetry.space_group_name_H-M   'P 1'
#
loop_
_entity.id
_entity.type
_entity.pdbx_description
1 polymer ?
#
loop_
_entity_poly.entity_id
_entity_poly.type
_entity_poly.pdbx_seq_one_letter_code
_entity_poly.pdbx_strand_id
1 'polypeptide(L)'
;VKEKDWVLVTLRPEKIRITHSKPNISDDLITNIVHGVVDETIYMGYQTKYFVRTDEGYILKVYKQHVSYLLDEKIIQWKDEVFLYWNPDDSYIVEVEED
;
A
#
# COMPACT_ATOMS: atom_id res chain seq x y z
N VAL A 1 22.78 -7.67 4.05
CA VAL A 1 21.58 -7.87 4.86
C VAL A 1 21.72 -9.19 5.58
N LYS A 2 22.06 -9.11 6.85
CA LYS A 2 22.03 -10.20 7.82
C LYS A 2 20.70 -10.11 8.56
N GLU A 3 20.37 -11.19 9.26
CA GLU A 3 19.24 -11.17 10.18
C GLU A 3 19.47 -10.09 11.25
N LYS A 4 18.42 -9.31 11.55
CA LYS A 4 18.38 -8.16 12.48
C LYS A 4 18.90 -6.82 11.96
N ASP A 5 19.52 -6.76 10.79
CA ASP A 5 19.85 -5.46 10.18
C ASP A 5 18.56 -4.64 9.98
N TRP A 6 18.62 -3.34 10.26
CA TRP A 6 17.58 -2.40 9.86
C TRP A 6 17.76 -2.06 8.38
N VAL A 7 16.66 -2.07 7.63
CA VAL A 7 16.70 -1.78 6.19
C VAL A 7 15.74 -0.66 5.85
N LEU A 8 16.22 0.27 5.02
CA LEU A 8 15.35 1.22 4.34
C LEU A 8 14.94 0.63 2.99
N VAL A 9 13.63 0.58 2.75
CA VAL A 9 13.08 0.08 1.49
C VAL A 9 12.42 1.21 0.71
N THR A 10 12.59 1.19 -0.61
CA THR A 10 11.80 1.99 -1.53
C THR A 10 10.75 1.12 -2.21
N LEU A 11 9.56 1.66 -2.37
CA LEU A 11 8.43 1.03 -3.04
C LEU A 11 7.75 2.08 -3.92
N ARG A 12 7.48 1.72 -5.17
CA ARG A 12 6.80 2.65 -6.08
C ARG A 12 5.31 2.74 -5.76
N PRO A 13 4.71 3.94 -5.65
CA PRO A 13 3.30 4.13 -5.28
C PRO A 13 2.28 3.35 -6.11
N GLU A 14 2.56 3.12 -7.40
CA GLU A 14 1.69 2.38 -8.32
C GLU A 14 1.72 0.86 -8.13
N LYS A 15 2.68 0.34 -7.36
CA LYS A 15 2.77 -1.08 -7.01
C LYS A 15 1.96 -1.43 -5.78
N ILE A 16 1.54 -0.44 -5.00
CA ILE A 16 0.72 -0.61 -3.80
C ILE A 16 -0.74 -0.76 -4.22
N ARG A 17 -1.37 -1.83 -3.75
CA ARG A 17 -2.82 -2.02 -3.85
C ARG A 17 -3.47 -1.56 -2.56
N ILE A 18 -4.71 -1.09 -2.66
CA ILE A 18 -5.50 -0.56 -1.54
C ILE A 18 -6.91 -1.14 -1.57
N THR A 19 -7.36 -1.67 -0.44
CA THR A 19 -8.70 -2.26 -0.25
C THR A 19 -9.27 -1.90 1.13
N HIS A 20 -10.60 -1.92 1.29
CA HIS A 20 -11.23 -1.75 2.61
C HIS A 20 -11.01 -2.95 3.52
N SER A 21 -11.20 -4.15 2.97
CA SER A 21 -11.03 -5.39 3.71
C SER A 21 -9.61 -5.89 3.55
N LYS A 22 -9.10 -6.54 4.60
CA LYS A 22 -7.83 -7.27 4.53
C LYS A 22 -7.92 -8.27 3.37
N PRO A 23 -6.97 -8.27 2.42
CA PRO A 23 -7.01 -9.19 1.30
C PRO A 23 -6.98 -10.63 1.81
N ASN A 24 -7.84 -11.49 1.25
CA ASN A 24 -7.78 -12.92 1.51
C ASN A 24 -6.68 -13.50 0.62
N ILE A 25 -5.52 -13.74 1.21
CA ILE A 25 -4.34 -14.21 0.51
C ILE A 25 -4.19 -15.68 0.85
N SER A 26 -4.14 -16.53 -0.17
CA SER A 26 -3.83 -17.94 0.02
C SER A 26 -2.39 -18.10 0.53
N ASP A 27 -2.13 -19.15 1.32
CA ASP A 27 -0.84 -19.35 2.03
C ASP A 27 0.39 -19.39 1.10
N ASP A 28 0.19 -19.60 -0.20
CA ASP A 28 1.21 -19.64 -1.26
C ASP A 28 1.57 -18.27 -1.85
N LEU A 29 0.80 -17.20 -1.57
CA LEU A 29 1.09 -15.85 -2.03
C LEU A 29 1.78 -15.03 -0.94
N ILE A 30 3.10 -14.87 -1.08
CA ILE A 30 3.88 -13.98 -0.22
C ILE A 30 3.50 -12.52 -0.55
N THR A 31 2.98 -11.79 0.44
CA THR A 31 2.60 -10.38 0.27
C THR A 31 2.84 -9.61 1.58
N ASN A 32 3.31 -8.38 1.44
CA ASN A 32 3.34 -7.43 2.55
C ASN A 32 1.95 -6.82 2.72
N ILE A 33 1.43 -6.80 3.95
CA ILE A 33 0.15 -6.16 4.27
C ILE A 33 0.37 -5.16 5.40
N VAL A 34 -0.10 -3.94 5.20
CA VAL A 34 -0.07 -2.88 6.19
C VAL A 34 -1.46 -2.28 6.32
N HIS A 35 -1.91 -2.09 7.56
CA HIS A 35 -3.15 -1.39 7.84
C HIS A 35 -2.90 0.12 8.00
N GLY A 36 -3.90 0.93 7.66
CA GLY A 36 -3.85 2.36 7.88
C GLY A 36 -5.16 3.07 7.58
N VAL A 37 -5.13 4.39 7.73
CA VAL A 37 -6.28 5.29 7.53
C VAL A 37 -5.98 6.29 6.42
N VAL A 38 -6.93 6.50 5.52
CA VAL A 38 -6.80 7.49 4.45
C VAL A 38 -6.82 8.91 5.02
N ASP A 39 -5.71 9.61 4.85
CA ASP A 39 -5.53 11.00 5.30
C ASP A 39 -5.94 12.02 4.23
N GLU A 40 -5.69 11.68 2.96
CA GLU A 40 -6.05 12.52 1.80
C GLU A 40 -6.36 11.68 0.55
N THR A 41 -7.31 12.14 -0.26
CA THR A 41 -7.70 11.54 -1.54
C THR A 41 -7.72 12.59 -2.65
N ILE A 42 -7.02 12.33 -3.76
CA ILE A 42 -6.96 13.21 -4.93
C ILE A 42 -7.38 12.45 -6.18
N TYR A 43 -8.54 12.79 -6.73
CA TYR A 43 -9.05 12.22 -7.98
C TYR A 43 -8.46 12.95 -9.19
N MET A 44 -7.84 12.20 -10.12
CA MET A 44 -7.17 12.74 -11.31
C MET A 44 -7.79 12.28 -12.63
N GLY A 45 -9.06 11.85 -12.62
CA GLY A 45 -9.74 11.33 -13.81
C GLY A 45 -9.39 9.87 -14.10
N TYR A 46 -8.13 9.59 -14.47
CA TYR A 46 -7.67 8.25 -14.84
C TYR A 46 -7.12 7.42 -13.67
N GLN A 47 -6.85 8.08 -12.55
CA GLN A 47 -6.40 7.45 -11.31
C GLN A 47 -6.84 8.26 -10.10
N THR A 48 -6.84 7.62 -8.94
CA THR A 48 -6.96 8.27 -7.64
C THR A 48 -5.67 8.09 -6.86
N LYS A 49 -5.17 9.18 -6.28
CA LYS A 49 -4.04 9.17 -5.36
C LYS A 49 -4.57 9.16 -3.93
N TYR A 50 -4.07 8.25 -3.12
CA TYR A 50 -4.35 8.20 -1.69
C TYR A 50 -3.06 8.47 -0.92
N PHE A 51 -3.18 9.25 0.15
CA PHE A 51 -2.18 9.33 1.21
C PHE A 51 -2.74 8.58 2.41
N VAL A 52 -2.09 7.49 2.79
CA VAL A 52 -2.54 6.60 3.85
C VAL A 52 -1.54 6.65 4.98
N ARG A 53 -2.04 6.99 6.18
CA ARG A 53 -1.26 6.95 7.40
C ARG A 53 -1.33 5.55 7.99
N THR A 54 -0.18 4.89 8.11
CA THR A 54 -0.09 3.56 8.71
C THR A 54 -0.22 3.64 10.22
N ASP A 55 -0.47 2.48 10.85
CA ASP A 55 -0.53 2.37 12.31
C ASP A 55 0.80 2.80 12.97
N GLU A 56 1.92 2.57 12.29
CA GLU A 56 3.27 3.00 12.72
C GLU A 56 3.56 4.49 12.44
N GLY A 57 2.60 5.24 11.88
CA GLY A 57 2.70 6.69 11.67
C GLY A 57 3.34 7.14 10.35
N TYR A 58 3.76 6.21 9.47
CA TYR A 58 4.27 6.55 8.15
C TYR A 58 3.14 6.96 7.20
N ILE A 59 3.43 7.84 6.24
CA ILE A 59 2.49 8.20 5.18
C ILE A 59 2.92 7.53 3.88
N LEU A 60 2.15 6.54 3.41
CA LEU A 60 2.34 5.94 2.10
C LEU A 60 1.44 6.61 1.07
N LYS A 61 2.03 6.85 -0.11
CA LYS A 61 1.30 7.33 -1.29
C LYS A 61 0.93 6.14 -2.17
N VAL A 62 -0.33 6.05 -2.58
CA VAL A 62 -0.86 4.94 -3.38
C VAL A 62 -1.55 5.47 -4.63
N TYR A 63 -1.26 4.87 -5.79
CA TYR A 63 -1.90 5.24 -7.06
C TYR A 63 -2.84 4.13 -7.54
N LYS A 64 -4.15 4.32 -7.37
CA LYS A 64 -5.17 3.38 -7.87
C LYS A 64 -5.65 3.84 -9.24
N GLN A 65 -5.33 3.07 -10.29
CA GLN A 65 -5.80 3.33 -11.65
C GLN A 65 -7.28 2.96 -11.83
N HIS A 66 -8.00 3.71 -12.66
CA HIS A 66 -9.41 3.42 -13.01
C HIS A 66 -9.52 2.54 -14.26
N VAL A 67 -8.88 1.37 -14.25
CA VAL A 67 -9.07 0.35 -15.29
C VAL A 67 -10.45 -0.29 -15.04
N SER A 68 -11.49 0.20 -15.72
CA SER A 68 -12.91 -0.23 -15.69
C SER A 68 -13.09 -1.77 -15.63
N TYR A 69 -14.07 -2.43 -15.00
CA TYR A 69 -15.50 -2.17 -14.79
C TYR A 69 -16.01 -2.95 -13.56
N LEU A 70 -16.01 -2.36 -12.37
CA LEU A 70 -16.76 -2.91 -11.25
C LEU A 70 -17.63 -1.80 -10.69
N LEU A 71 -18.89 -1.77 -11.13
CA LEU A 71 -19.92 -0.87 -10.59
C LEU A 71 -20.14 -1.07 -9.08
N ASP A 72 -19.57 -2.13 -8.49
CA ASP A 72 -19.80 -2.57 -7.11
C ASP A 72 -18.61 -2.36 -6.15
N GLU A 73 -17.47 -1.80 -6.59
CA GLU A 73 -16.40 -1.46 -5.64
C GLU A 73 -16.77 -0.21 -4.83
N LYS A 74 -16.90 -0.36 -3.51
CA LYS A 74 -17.03 0.78 -2.59
C LYS A 74 -15.86 1.74 -2.82
N ILE A 75 -16.18 3.00 -3.09
CA ILE A 75 -15.20 4.06 -3.25
C ILE A 75 -14.52 4.30 -1.90
N ILE A 76 -13.20 4.23 -1.89
CA ILE A 76 -12.38 4.58 -0.73
C ILE A 76 -12.41 6.11 -0.54
N GLN A 77 -12.80 6.55 0.64
CA GLN A 77 -12.96 7.95 1.01
C GLN A 77 -11.94 8.37 2.09
N TRP A 78 -11.89 9.67 2.33
CA TRP A 78 -11.16 10.22 3.48
C TRP A 78 -11.63 9.56 4.78
N LYS A 79 -10.67 9.28 5.69
CA LYS A 79 -10.85 8.58 6.96
C LYS A 79 -11.31 7.13 6.89
N ASP A 80 -11.45 6.55 5.71
CA ASP A 80 -11.69 5.10 5.64
C ASP A 80 -10.46 4.34 6.16
N GLU A 81 -10.73 3.28 6.92
CA GLU A 81 -9.76 2.23 7.22
C GLU A 81 -9.54 1.37 5.98
N VAL A 82 -8.27 1.08 5.72
CA VAL A 82 -7.81 0.39 4.51
C VAL A 82 -6.63 -0.53 4.82
N PHE A 83 -6.46 -1.50 3.94
CA PHE A 83 -5.27 -2.34 3.88
C PHE A 83 -4.49 -2.02 2.61
N LEU A 84 -3.21 -1.70 2.80
CA LEU A 84 -2.20 -1.59 1.76
C LEU A 84 -1.53 -2.94 1.59
N TYR A 85 -1.32 -3.36 0.35
CA TYR A 85 -0.56 -4.57 0.11
C TYR A 85 0.18 -4.56 -1.23
N TRP A 86 1.31 -5.27 -1.27
CA TRP A 86 2.18 -5.38 -2.44
C TRP A 86 3.01 -6.66 -2.39
N ASN A 87 3.50 -7.07 -3.56
CA ASN A 87 4.47 -8.16 -3.65
C ASN A 87 5.84 -7.67 -3.11
N PRO A 88 6.51 -8.39 -2.20
CA PRO A 88 7.86 -8.03 -1.74
C PRO A 88 8.84 -7.72 -2.87
N ASP A 89 8.76 -8.42 -4.00
CA ASP A 89 9.63 -8.24 -5.18
C ASP A 89 9.47 -6.86 -5.86
N ASP A 90 8.40 -6.12 -5.57
CA ASP A 90 8.21 -4.74 -6.04
C ASP A 90 8.97 -3.71 -5.18
N SER A 91 9.65 -4.15 -4.11
CA SER A 91 10.43 -3.31 -3.18
C SER A 91 11.92 -3.44 -3.45
N TYR A 92 12.68 -2.38 -3.19
CA TYR A 92 14.14 -2.41 -3.25
C TYR A 92 14.74 -1.90 -1.96
N ILE A 93 15.75 -2.58 -1.44
CA ILE A 93 16.55 -2.10 -0.32
C ILE A 93 17.47 -1.00 -0.84
N VAL A 94 17.45 0.15 -0.18
CA VAL A 94 18.28 1.31 -0.53
C VAL A 94 19.34 1.63 0.52
N GLU A 95 19.12 1.20 1.77
CA GLU A 95 20.05 1.37 2.86
C GLU A 95 19.95 0.18 3.81
N VAL A 96 21.08 -0.16 4.43
CA VAL A 96 21.18 -1.19 5.46
C VAL A 96 21.98 -0.58 6.61
N GLU A 97 21.36 -0.52 7.77
CA GLU A 97 22.00 -0.13 9.03
C GLU A 97 22.26 -1.42 9.81
N GLU A 98 23.54 -1.70 10.06
CA GLU A 98 23.95 -2.88 10.83
C GLU A 98 23.64 -2.64 12.32
N ASP A 99 23.10 -3.67 12.96
CA ASP A 99 22.83 -3.74 14.41
C ASP A 99 24.13 -3.68 15.25
#